data_AF-F0RN86-F1
#
_entry.id   AF-F0RN86-F1
#
_cell.length_a   1.000
_cell.length_b   1.000
_cell.length_c   1.000
_cell.angle_alpha   90.00
_cell.angle_beta   90.00
_cell.angle_gamma   90.00
#
_symmetry.space_group_name_H-M   'P 1'
#
loop_
_entity.id
_entity.type
_entity.pdbx_description
1 polymer ?
#
loop_
_entity_poly.entity_id
_entity_poly.type
_entity_poly.pdbx_seq_one_letter_code
_entity_poly.pdbx_strand_id
1 'polypeptide(L)'
;MRRKLHDLREWTGALDYSQRPVPFGPFLMVDFTAYRVRRPLTVDFDGEPLRLFDHGWRWIRAHPLDAPAGVVGDALTVLLDASGTPLELYVDIHQGGGWDEMAGLPWIDDLYLDVAGLFGPGWQPRHLLLLDGDELAGAVAGGELTAAQSAAIYARAEQVMAALNAHTYAPLLAVRAYLQSGAALG
;
A
#
# COMPACT_ATOMS: atom_id res chain seq x y z
N MET A 1 -15.91 -2.38 -8.67
CA MET A 1 -14.42 -2.48 -8.69
C MET A 1 -13.87 -1.27 -9.40
N ARG A 2 -12.73 -0.73 -8.95
CA ARG A 2 -12.13 0.47 -9.54
C ARG A 2 -10.70 0.21 -9.95
N ARG A 3 -10.34 0.55 -11.20
CA ARG A 3 -8.93 0.56 -11.58
C ARG A 3 -8.22 1.72 -10.89
N LYS A 4 -7.21 1.40 -10.08
CA LYS A 4 -6.38 2.33 -9.34
C LYS A 4 -4.98 2.30 -9.91
N LEU A 5 -4.58 3.40 -10.55
CA LEU A 5 -3.19 3.63 -10.93
C LEU A 5 -2.43 4.11 -9.70
N HIS A 6 -1.33 3.45 -9.36
CA HIS A 6 -0.52 3.83 -8.19
C HIS A 6 0.45 4.95 -8.52
N ASP A 7 -0.14 6.13 -8.75
CA ASP A 7 0.59 7.33 -9.10
C ASP A 7 0.60 8.34 -7.95
N LEU A 8 1.72 8.42 -7.22
CA LEU A 8 1.90 9.42 -6.17
C LEU A 8 2.36 10.78 -6.72
N ARG A 9 2.60 10.90 -8.04
CA ARG A 9 2.92 12.20 -8.69
C ARG A 9 1.72 13.15 -8.68
N GLU A 10 0.51 12.60 -8.69
CA GLU A 10 -0.76 13.34 -8.62
C GLU A 10 -1.08 13.85 -7.21
N TRP A 11 -0.30 13.45 -6.20
CA TRP A 11 -0.43 14.00 -4.85
C TRP A 11 0.05 15.46 -4.82
N THR A 12 -0.91 16.38 -5.01
CA THR A 12 -0.73 17.85 -5.14
C THR A 12 0.08 18.55 -4.04
N GLY A 13 0.39 17.82 -2.96
CA GLY A 13 1.25 18.27 -1.88
C GLY A 13 2.75 18.20 -2.20
N ALA A 14 3.22 17.32 -3.09
CA ALA A 14 4.65 17.20 -3.40
C ALA A 14 5.09 18.30 -4.37
N LEU A 15 6.08 19.10 -3.98
CA LEU A 15 6.68 20.16 -4.81
C LEU A 15 7.97 19.72 -5.49
N ASP A 16 8.66 18.76 -4.88
CA ASP A 16 9.87 18.13 -5.42
C ASP A 16 9.87 16.68 -4.96
N TYR A 17 10.00 15.75 -5.90
CA TYR A 17 9.87 14.33 -5.64
C TYR A 17 10.61 13.47 -6.68
N SER A 18 10.82 12.20 -6.33
CA SER A 18 11.13 11.14 -7.28
C SER A 18 10.09 10.03 -7.17
N GLN A 19 9.83 9.32 -8.28
CA GLN A 19 9.07 8.08 -8.29
C GLN A 19 9.74 7.12 -9.26
N ARG A 20 10.09 5.92 -8.80
CA ARG A 20 10.79 4.93 -9.61
C ARG A 20 10.18 3.53 -9.43
N PRO A 21 9.72 2.91 -10.52
CA PRO A 21 9.40 1.49 -10.53
C PRO A 21 10.69 0.67 -10.64
N VAL A 22 10.90 -0.27 -9.72
CA VAL A 22 12.11 -1.11 -9.63
C VAL A 22 11.71 -2.57 -9.39
N PRO A 23 11.97 -3.49 -10.34
CA PRO A 23 11.77 -4.92 -10.09
C PRO A 23 12.67 -5.40 -8.96
N PHE A 24 12.09 -6.11 -7.98
CA PHE A 24 12.81 -6.66 -6.84
C PHE A 24 12.21 -8.01 -6.42
N GLY A 25 12.87 -9.10 -6.82
CA GLY A 25 12.36 -10.44 -6.61
C GLY A 25 11.00 -10.64 -7.32
N PRO A 26 9.97 -11.18 -6.64
CA PRO A 26 8.65 -11.39 -7.24
C PRO A 26 7.78 -10.11 -7.25
N PHE A 27 8.33 -8.96 -6.86
CA PHE A 27 7.60 -7.71 -6.74
C PHE A 27 8.14 -6.64 -7.70
N LEU A 28 7.26 -5.75 -8.12
CA LEU A 28 7.62 -4.44 -8.62
C LEU A 28 7.53 -3.44 -7.47
N MET A 29 8.66 -2.89 -7.06
CA MET A 29 8.70 -1.81 -6.09
C MET A 29 8.34 -0.51 -6.78
N VAL A 30 7.45 0.30 -6.22
CA VAL A 30 7.31 1.72 -6.59
C VAL A 30 7.82 2.55 -5.44
N ASP A 31 8.97 3.16 -5.67
CA ASP A 31 9.68 3.94 -4.69
C ASP A 31 9.47 5.43 -4.96
N PHE A 32 8.71 6.06 -4.08
CA PHE A 32 8.40 7.49 -4.15
C PHE A 32 9.00 8.21 -2.96
N THR A 33 9.77 9.27 -3.20
CA THR A 33 10.28 10.15 -2.14
C THR A 33 9.81 11.58 -2.38
N ALA A 34 9.15 12.18 -1.40
CA ALA A 34 8.75 13.58 -1.41
C ALA A 34 9.84 14.46 -0.77
N TYR A 35 10.83 14.88 -1.55
CA TYR A 35 11.92 15.73 -1.05
C TYR A 35 11.40 17.05 -0.46
N ARG A 36 10.38 17.63 -1.10
CA ARG A 36 9.75 18.85 -0.60
C ARG A 36 8.25 18.79 -0.76
N VAL A 37 7.53 19.17 0.30
CA VAL A 37 6.08 19.24 0.32
C VAL A 37 5.60 20.69 0.47
N ARG A 38 4.40 21.01 0.00
CA ARG A 38 3.77 22.33 0.11
C ARG A 38 3.44 22.67 1.55
N ARG A 39 2.90 21.69 2.27
CA ARG A 39 2.63 21.72 3.71
C ARG A 39 2.64 20.29 4.22
N PRO A 40 3.14 20.03 5.44
CA PRO A 40 2.97 18.73 6.06
C PRO A 40 1.48 18.40 6.24
N LEU A 41 1.12 17.13 6.08
CA LEU A 41 -0.22 16.62 6.37
C LEU A 41 -0.20 15.93 7.72
N THR A 42 -1.06 16.38 8.62
CA THR A 42 -1.34 15.70 9.89
C THR A 42 -2.84 15.47 9.95
N VAL A 43 -3.24 14.24 10.27
CA VAL A 43 -4.63 13.85 10.47
C VAL A 43 -4.86 13.51 11.94
N ASP A 44 -6.11 13.61 12.37
CA ASP A 44 -6.51 13.07 13.66
C ASP A 44 -6.71 11.56 13.51
N PHE A 45 -5.98 10.77 14.31
CA PHE A 45 -6.12 9.33 14.39
C PHE A 45 -6.48 8.99 15.83
N ASP A 46 -7.78 8.81 16.10
CA ASP A 46 -8.33 8.52 17.42
C ASP A 46 -7.91 9.55 18.50
N GLY A 47 -7.93 10.85 18.15
CA GLY A 47 -7.52 11.94 19.04
C GLY A 47 -6.02 12.18 19.14
N GLU A 48 -5.20 11.40 18.43
CA GLU A 48 -3.75 11.62 18.31
C GLU A 48 -3.38 12.21 16.94
N PRO A 49 -2.53 13.25 16.88
CA PRO A 49 -2.07 13.82 15.61
C PRO A 49 -1.08 12.86 14.93
N LEU A 50 -1.52 12.19 13.87
CA LEU A 50 -0.68 11.36 13.02
C LEU A 50 -0.17 12.17 11.83
N ARG A 51 1.15 12.38 11.75
CA ARG A 51 1.75 12.97 10.56
C ARG A 51 1.78 11.91 9.47
N LEU A 52 1.21 12.24 8.31
CA LEU A 52 1.12 11.34 7.15
C LEU A 52 1.97 11.80 5.98
N PHE A 53 2.40 13.06 5.96
CA PHE A 53 3.17 13.63 4.86
C PHE A 53 4.08 14.75 5.39
N ASP A 54 5.38 14.67 5.12
CA ASP A 54 6.33 15.74 5.43
C ASP A 54 7.52 15.72 4.44
N HIS A 55 8.40 16.70 4.56
CA HIS A 55 9.65 16.79 3.79
C HIS A 55 10.53 15.56 4.01
N GLY A 56 11.03 14.99 2.91
CA GLY A 56 11.93 13.84 2.91
C GLY A 56 11.25 12.50 3.16
N TRP A 57 9.92 12.47 3.30
CA TRP A 57 9.18 11.23 3.54
C TRP A 57 9.12 10.38 2.27
N ARG A 58 8.92 9.08 2.47
CA ARG A 58 9.06 8.09 1.41
C ARG A 58 8.00 7.00 1.50
N TRP A 59 7.52 6.58 0.35
CA TRP A 59 6.53 5.52 0.17
C TRP A 59 7.14 4.44 -0.69
N ILE A 60 7.17 3.22 -0.15
CA ILE A 60 7.54 2.05 -0.93
C ILE A 60 6.28 1.22 -1.12
N ARG A 61 5.87 1.04 -2.37
CA ARG A 61 4.83 0.07 -2.73
C ARG A 61 5.48 -1.21 -3.23
N ALA A 62 4.94 -2.36 -2.88
CA ALA A 62 5.32 -3.66 -3.41
C ALA A 62 4.10 -4.28 -4.11
N HIS A 63 4.12 -4.26 -5.44
CA HIS A 63 3.12 -4.91 -6.27
C HIS A 63 3.60 -6.30 -6.68
N PRO A 64 2.80 -7.36 -6.51
CA PRO A 64 3.13 -8.65 -7.10
C PRO A 64 3.33 -8.52 -8.62
N LEU A 65 4.41 -9.06 -9.17
CA LEU A 65 4.61 -9.13 -10.62
C LEU A 65 3.61 -10.08 -11.29
N ASP A 66 3.18 -11.10 -10.56
CA ASP A 66 2.12 -12.01 -10.95
C ASP A 66 0.83 -11.65 -10.20
N ALA A 67 -0.08 -10.98 -10.92
CA ALA A 67 -1.38 -10.56 -10.40
C ALA A 67 -2.49 -10.81 -11.46
N PRO A 68 -2.85 -12.09 -11.72
CA PRO A 68 -3.78 -12.42 -12.79
C PRO A 68 -5.16 -11.77 -12.60
N ALA A 69 -5.75 -11.32 -13.70
CA ALA A 69 -7.10 -10.76 -13.69
C ALA A 69 -8.11 -11.79 -13.14
N GLY A 70 -9.00 -11.34 -12.25
CA GLY A 70 -10.00 -12.21 -11.64
C GLY A 70 -9.53 -12.95 -10.39
N VAL A 71 -8.26 -12.87 -10.01
CA VAL A 71 -7.70 -13.49 -8.80
C VAL A 71 -7.54 -12.46 -7.70
N VAL A 72 -8.09 -12.75 -6.52
CA VAL A 72 -7.95 -11.89 -5.34
C VAL A 72 -6.50 -11.95 -4.86
N GLY A 73 -5.86 -10.79 -4.79
CA GLY A 73 -4.49 -10.60 -4.31
C GLY A 73 -4.40 -9.35 -3.42
N ASP A 74 -3.18 -8.92 -3.18
CA ASP A 74 -2.90 -7.74 -2.38
C ASP A 74 -1.60 -7.03 -2.81
N ALA A 75 -1.55 -5.73 -2.56
CA ALA A 75 -0.36 -4.90 -2.77
C ALA A 75 -0.06 -4.09 -1.50
N LEU A 76 1.20 -4.08 -1.07
CA LEU A 76 1.63 -3.37 0.13
C LEU A 76 2.10 -1.96 -0.21
N THR A 77 1.79 -1.00 0.66
CA THR A 77 2.43 0.31 0.75
C THR A 77 3.01 0.49 2.14
N VAL A 78 4.27 0.91 2.26
CA VAL A 78 4.92 1.29 3.52
C VAL A 78 5.30 2.75 3.45
N LEU A 79 4.90 3.50 4.48
CA LEU A 79 5.28 4.88 4.71
C LEU A 79 6.50 4.94 5.64
N LEU A 80 7.49 5.73 5.23
CA LEU A 80 8.73 5.99 5.94
C LEU A 80 8.87 7.49 6.20
N ASP A 81 9.32 7.85 7.39
CA ASP A 81 9.76 9.22 7.68
C ASP A 81 11.08 9.57 6.97
N ALA A 82 11.54 10.81 7.14
CA ALA A 82 12.78 11.29 6.55
C ALA A 82 14.06 10.57 7.02
N SER A 83 14.00 9.83 8.14
CA SER A 83 15.10 9.00 8.63
C SER A 83 15.08 7.58 8.06
N GLY A 84 14.02 7.21 7.32
CA GLY A 84 13.77 5.84 6.87
C GLY A 84 13.11 4.97 7.93
N THR A 85 12.56 5.56 8.99
CA THR A 85 11.82 4.82 10.02
C THR A 85 10.40 4.56 9.51
N PRO A 86 9.92 3.30 9.52
CA PRO A 86 8.57 2.98 9.08
C PRO A 86 7.55 3.51 10.08
N LEU A 87 6.49 4.13 9.57
CA LEU A 87 5.42 4.73 10.38
C LEU A 87 4.12 3.97 10.24
N GLU A 88 3.74 3.68 9.00
CA GLU A 88 2.46 3.10 8.65
C GLU A 88 2.59 2.14 7.47
N LEU A 89 1.68 1.17 7.40
CA LEU A 89 1.45 0.33 6.23
C LEU A 89 -0.02 0.35 5.82
N TYR A 90 -0.23 0.18 4.53
CA TYR A 90 -1.52 -0.14 3.92
C TYR A 90 -1.34 -1.35 3.02
N VAL A 91 -2.34 -2.23 2.99
CA VAL A 91 -2.39 -3.34 2.07
C VAL A 91 -3.71 -3.28 1.31
N ASP A 92 -3.63 -2.92 0.04
CA ASP A 92 -4.76 -2.83 -0.87
C ASP A 92 -5.18 -4.24 -1.30
N ILE A 93 -6.44 -4.63 -1.06
CA ILE A 93 -6.98 -5.89 -1.59
C ILE A 93 -7.49 -5.64 -3.01
N HIS A 94 -7.09 -6.49 -3.96
CA HIS A 94 -7.38 -6.27 -5.37
C HIS A 94 -7.73 -7.56 -6.12
N GLN A 95 -8.29 -7.43 -7.32
CA GLN A 95 -8.64 -8.55 -8.21
C GLN A 95 -7.82 -8.55 -9.50
N GLY A 96 -6.51 -8.74 -9.34
CA GLY A 96 -5.54 -8.61 -10.41
C GLY A 96 -4.92 -7.22 -10.51
N GLY A 97 -3.88 -7.14 -11.33
CA GLY A 97 -3.11 -5.93 -11.54
C GLY A 97 -2.22 -6.06 -12.77
N GLY A 98 -1.45 -5.03 -13.05
CA GLY A 98 -0.55 -5.05 -14.18
C GLY A 98 0.24 -3.75 -14.30
N TRP A 99 0.86 -3.60 -15.47
CA TRP A 99 1.64 -2.43 -15.82
C TRP A 99 0.86 -1.57 -16.82
N ASP A 100 0.83 -0.26 -16.60
CA ASP A 100 0.33 0.73 -17.54
C ASP A 100 1.53 1.30 -18.32
N GLU A 101 1.65 0.96 -19.60
CA GLU A 101 2.76 1.37 -20.46
C GLU A 101 2.77 2.89 -20.73
N MET A 102 1.61 3.53 -20.74
CA MET A 102 1.52 4.96 -21.01
C MET A 102 1.93 5.78 -19.79
N ALA A 103 1.47 5.38 -18.60
CA ALA A 103 1.82 6.04 -17.35
C ALA A 103 3.22 5.63 -16.83
N GLY A 104 3.70 4.46 -17.25
CA GLY A 104 4.91 3.83 -16.74
C GLY A 104 4.79 3.45 -15.27
N LEU A 105 3.62 2.92 -14.86
CA LEU A 105 3.29 2.64 -13.46
C LEU A 105 2.39 1.40 -13.31
N PRO A 106 2.41 0.72 -12.15
CA PRO A 106 1.50 -0.37 -11.90
C PRO A 106 0.08 0.12 -11.60
N TRP A 107 -0.89 -0.70 -11.97
CA TRP A 107 -2.29 -0.56 -11.62
C TRP A 107 -2.82 -1.82 -10.94
N ILE A 108 -3.87 -1.66 -10.15
CA ILE A 108 -4.67 -2.76 -9.58
C ILE A 108 -6.14 -2.53 -9.89
N ASP A 109 -6.93 -3.61 -9.91
CA ASP A 109 -8.39 -3.53 -9.88
C ASP A 109 -8.83 -3.66 -8.41
N ASP A 110 -9.00 -2.50 -7.76
CA ASP A 110 -9.26 -2.31 -6.33
C ASP A 110 -10.61 -2.90 -5.89
N LEU A 111 -10.59 -3.59 -4.73
CA LEU A 111 -11.72 -4.27 -4.11
C LEU A 111 -12.20 -3.59 -2.81
N TYR A 112 -11.97 -2.27 -2.70
CA TYR A 112 -12.42 -1.38 -1.63
C TYR A 112 -11.77 -1.62 -0.27
N LEU A 113 -11.69 -2.87 0.18
CA LEU A 113 -11.22 -3.21 1.52
C LEU A 113 -9.70 -3.14 1.61
N ASP A 114 -9.20 -2.42 2.62
CA ASP A 114 -7.77 -2.31 2.90
C ASP A 114 -7.44 -2.85 4.31
N VAL A 115 -6.21 -3.37 4.48
CA VAL A 115 -5.63 -3.57 5.81
C VAL A 115 -4.67 -2.41 6.09
N ALA A 116 -4.88 -1.69 7.17
CA ALA A 116 -3.97 -0.64 7.64
C ALA A 116 -3.32 -1.02 8.96
N GLY A 117 -2.17 -0.43 9.26
CA GLY A 117 -1.49 -0.63 10.52
C GLY A 117 -0.35 0.34 10.75
N LEU A 118 -0.01 0.54 12.02
CA LEU A 118 1.14 1.34 12.41
C LEU A 118 2.36 0.45 12.64
N PHE A 119 3.55 1.01 12.57
CA PHE A 119 4.76 0.31 12.97
C PHE A 119 5.12 0.59 14.43
N GLY A 120 5.50 -0.47 15.14
CA GLY A 120 6.22 -0.42 16.38
C GLY A 120 7.74 -0.57 16.18
N PRO A 121 8.52 -0.67 17.27
CA PRO A 121 9.96 -0.87 17.21
C PRO A 121 10.35 -2.07 16.35
N GLY A 122 11.46 -1.95 15.62
CA GLY A 122 12.02 -3.07 14.86
C GLY A 122 11.18 -3.53 13.66
N TRP A 123 10.42 -2.63 13.03
CA TRP A 123 9.57 -2.92 11.85
C TRP A 123 8.42 -3.90 12.14
N GLN A 124 7.95 -3.96 13.38
CA GLN A 124 6.82 -4.82 13.75
C GLN A 124 5.50 -4.08 13.53
N PRO A 125 4.59 -4.60 12.68
CA PRO A 125 3.24 -4.06 12.58
C PRO A 125 2.50 -4.15 13.91
N ARG A 126 1.72 -3.13 14.24
CA ARG A 126 0.82 -3.03 15.39
C ARG A 126 -0.47 -2.35 14.96
N HIS A 127 -1.51 -2.49 15.78
CA HIS A 127 -2.79 -1.81 15.54
C HIS A 127 -3.35 -2.07 14.14
N LEU A 128 -3.30 -3.34 13.72
CA LEU A 128 -3.86 -3.74 12.43
C LEU A 128 -5.38 -3.61 12.46
N LEU A 129 -5.94 -2.99 11.43
CA LEU A 129 -7.37 -2.77 11.29
C LEU A 129 -7.80 -2.85 9.82
N LEU A 130 -9.08 -3.12 9.60
CA LEU A 130 -9.71 -3.08 8.29
C LEU A 130 -10.28 -1.70 8.04
N LEU A 131 -10.03 -1.15 6.86
CA LEU A 131 -10.61 0.10 6.39
C LEU A 131 -11.62 -0.17 5.26
N ASP A 132 -12.55 0.78 5.08
CA ASP A 132 -13.46 0.87 3.94
C ASP A 132 -14.38 -0.36 3.73
N GLY A 133 -14.68 -1.07 4.83
CA GLY A 133 -15.62 -2.19 4.83
C GLY A 133 -17.06 -1.78 4.52
N ASP A 134 -17.42 -0.52 4.76
CA ASP A 134 -18.69 0.09 4.37
C ASP A 134 -18.78 0.34 2.86
N GLU A 135 -17.68 0.75 2.21
CA GLU A 135 -17.62 0.83 0.73
C GLU A 135 -17.83 -0.55 0.10
N LEU A 136 -17.16 -1.59 0.62
CA LEU A 136 -17.38 -2.97 0.17
C LEU A 136 -18.83 -3.42 0.37
N ALA A 137 -19.42 -3.12 1.53
CA ALA A 137 -20.82 -3.45 1.81
C ALA A 137 -21.78 -2.71 0.85
N GLY A 138 -21.49 -1.45 0.53
CA GLY A 138 -22.19 -0.66 -0.47
C GLY A 138 -22.13 -1.30 -1.87
N ALA A 139 -20.95 -1.76 -2.29
CA ALA A 139 -20.78 -2.45 -3.57
C ALA A 139 -21.58 -3.77 -3.66
N VAL A 140 -21.69 -4.52 -2.55
CA VAL A 140 -22.56 -5.71 -2.49
C VAL A 140 -24.03 -5.33 -2.57
N ALA A 141 -24.46 -4.33 -1.80
CA ALA A 141 -25.85 -3.86 -1.81
C ALA A 141 -26.26 -3.29 -3.18
N GLY A 142 -25.33 -2.67 -3.90
CA GLY A 142 -25.51 -2.17 -5.27
C GLY A 142 -25.44 -3.25 -6.35
N GLY A 143 -25.10 -4.50 -6.01
CA GLY A 143 -25.00 -5.61 -6.96
C GLY A 143 -23.72 -5.62 -7.80
N GLU A 144 -22.72 -4.78 -7.48
CA GLU A 144 -21.42 -4.79 -8.15
C GLU A 144 -20.57 -6.00 -7.75
N LEU A 145 -20.79 -6.51 -6.52
CA LEU A 145 -20.13 -7.69 -5.98
C LEU A 145 -21.18 -8.64 -5.40
N THR A 146 -20.92 -9.93 -5.56
CA THR A 146 -21.69 -10.98 -4.88
C THR A 146 -21.23 -11.12 -3.42
N ALA A 147 -22.08 -11.68 -2.57
CA ALA A 147 -21.71 -12.04 -1.19
C ALA A 147 -20.51 -12.99 -1.15
N ALA A 148 -20.37 -13.90 -2.13
CA ALA A 148 -19.23 -14.81 -2.23
C ALA A 148 -17.92 -14.07 -2.55
N GLN A 149 -17.95 -13.07 -3.42
CA GLN A 149 -16.79 -12.21 -3.69
C GLN A 149 -16.40 -11.41 -2.45
N SER A 150 -17.38 -10.81 -1.76
CA SER A 150 -17.12 -10.09 -0.49
C SER A 150 -16.48 -11.00 0.56
N ALA A 151 -16.98 -12.24 0.72
CA ALA A 151 -16.38 -13.21 1.63
C ALA A 151 -14.92 -13.56 1.25
N ALA A 152 -14.61 -13.69 -0.04
CA ALA A 152 -13.24 -13.94 -0.51
C ALA A 152 -12.30 -12.74 -0.24
N ILE A 153 -12.81 -11.51 -0.37
CA ILE A 153 -12.08 -10.28 -0.07
C ILE A 153 -11.72 -10.22 1.43
N TYR A 154 -12.71 -10.42 2.31
CA TYR A 154 -12.46 -10.48 3.75
C TYR A 154 -11.49 -11.61 4.13
N ALA A 155 -11.66 -12.80 3.55
CA ALA A 155 -10.76 -13.91 3.81
C ALA A 155 -9.31 -13.59 3.39
N ARG A 156 -9.10 -12.83 2.30
CA ARG A 156 -7.76 -12.39 1.93
C ARG A 156 -7.19 -11.38 2.93
N ALA A 157 -7.98 -10.39 3.35
CA ALA A 157 -7.55 -9.41 4.33
C ALA A 157 -7.18 -10.06 5.67
N GLU A 158 -7.96 -11.05 6.13
CA GLU A 158 -7.65 -11.84 7.33
C GLU A 158 -6.33 -12.61 7.20
N GLN A 159 -6.06 -13.22 6.03
CA GLN A 159 -4.79 -13.89 5.76
C GLN A 159 -3.60 -12.91 5.81
N VAL A 160 -3.77 -11.71 5.25
CA VAL A 160 -2.77 -10.64 5.31
C VAL A 160 -2.51 -10.25 6.77
N MET A 161 -3.55 -9.97 7.55
CA MET A 161 -3.42 -9.61 8.97
C MET A 161 -2.73 -10.72 9.78
N ALA A 162 -3.10 -11.99 9.55
CA ALA A 162 -2.46 -13.13 10.20
C ALA A 162 -0.96 -13.21 9.85
N ALA A 163 -0.59 -13.01 8.57
CA ALA A 163 0.80 -13.02 8.13
C ALA A 163 1.61 -11.82 8.67
N LEU A 164 0.99 -10.64 8.79
CA LEU A 164 1.62 -9.45 9.40
C LEU A 164 1.90 -9.70 10.90
N ASN A 165 0.92 -10.23 11.63
CA ASN A 165 1.05 -10.60 13.05
C ASN A 165 2.09 -11.70 13.27
N ALA A 166 2.17 -12.67 12.35
CA ALA A 166 3.18 -13.73 12.40
C ALA A 166 4.56 -13.30 11.86
N HIS A 167 4.69 -12.06 11.38
CA HIS A 167 5.91 -11.51 10.76
C HIS A 167 6.40 -12.31 9.53
N THR A 168 5.48 -12.93 8.81
CA THR A 168 5.74 -13.78 7.64
C THR A 168 5.20 -13.18 6.34
N TYR A 169 4.58 -12.01 6.39
CA TYR A 169 4.00 -11.33 5.23
C TYR A 169 5.09 -10.95 4.21
N ALA A 170 5.12 -11.67 3.09
CA ALA A 170 6.21 -11.63 2.11
C ALA A 170 6.47 -10.24 1.50
N PRO A 171 5.44 -9.43 1.14
CA PRO A 171 5.68 -8.07 0.62
C PRO A 171 6.45 -7.19 1.61
N LEU A 172 6.15 -7.26 2.91
CA LEU A 172 6.85 -6.48 3.93
C LEU A 172 8.31 -6.92 4.10
N LEU A 173 8.56 -8.24 4.05
CA LEU A 173 9.92 -8.78 4.06
C LEU A 173 10.71 -8.29 2.85
N ALA A 174 10.08 -8.23 1.67
CA ALA A 174 10.69 -7.74 0.44
C ALA A 174 11.01 -6.24 0.50
N VAL A 175 10.11 -5.41 1.04
CA VAL A 175 10.38 -3.96 1.26
C VAL A 175 11.58 -3.76 2.18
N ARG A 176 11.67 -4.52 3.28
CA ARG A 176 12.82 -4.45 4.20
C ARG A 176 14.12 -4.81 3.50
N ALA A 177 14.14 -5.90 2.75
CA ALA A 177 15.31 -6.32 1.99
C ALA A 177 15.69 -5.30 0.90
N TYR A 178 14.70 -4.72 0.22
CA TYR A 178 14.92 -3.69 -0.80
C TYR A 178 15.62 -2.46 -0.20
N LEU A 179 15.16 -1.97 0.94
CA LEU A 179 15.77 -0.82 1.62
C LEU A 179 17.19 -1.11 2.11
N GLN A 180 17.45 -2.34 2.57
CA GLN A 180 18.79 -2.77 3.00
C GLN A 180 19.77 -2.98 1.84
N SER A 181 19.28 -3.24 0.63
CA SER A 181 20.11 -3.53 -0.54
C SER A 181 20.82 -2.30 -1.13
N GLY A 182 20.44 -1.08 -0.73
CA GLY A 182 20.93 0.15 -1.34
C GLY A 182 20.36 0.45 -2.74
N ALA A 183 19.57 -0.46 -3.33
CA ALA A 183 18.80 -0.20 -4.55
C ALA A 183 17.78 0.95 -4.38
N ALA A 184 17.52 1.30 -3.13
CA ALA A 184 16.73 2.41 -2.64
C ALA A 184 17.40 3.80 -2.80
N LEU A 185 18.68 3.89 -3.18
CA LEU A 185 19.43 5.16 -3.22
C LEU A 185 20.14 5.42 -4.57
N GLY A 186 19.87 4.60 -5.60
CA GLY A 186 20.41 4.77 -6.95
C GLY A 186 19.42 5.45 -7.89
#